data_AF-A0AAV9J0T8-F1
#
_entry.id   AF-A0AAV9J0T8-F1
#
_cell.length_a   1.000
_cell.length_b   1.000
_cell.length_c   1.000
_cell.angle_alpha   90.00
_cell.angle_beta   90.00
_cell.angle_gamma   90.00
#
_symmetry.space_group_name_H-M   'P 1'
#
loop_
_entity.id
_entity.type
_entity.pdbx_description
1 polymer ?
#
loop_
_entity_poly.entity_id
_entity_poly.type
_entity_poly.pdbx_seq_one_letter_code
_entity_poly.pdbx_strand_id
1 'polypeptide(L)'
;MSSTTALGGGRPVPPKPPERGSFPLDHEGVCGEFARAVLRCLQERRGVSAACRAEQKAYLRCRMERGLMAPDSLENMGYDEQNEAALDAFTHSSASAATSEEAAELQRGTHVAGLKYHRRRREASADRGHAR
;
A
#
# COMPACT_ATOMS: atom_id res chain seq x y z
N MET A 1 -38.74 35.76 8.62
CA MET A 1 -38.71 34.96 9.85
C MET A 1 -37.40 34.19 9.87
N SER A 2 -36.71 34.25 10.99
CA SER A 2 -35.25 34.20 11.13
C SER A 2 -34.58 32.86 10.85
N SER A 3 -33.40 32.96 10.24
CA SER A 3 -32.33 31.99 10.17
C SER A 3 -31.96 31.44 11.56
N THR A 4 -31.79 30.12 11.69
CA THR A 4 -30.95 29.52 12.74
C THR A 4 -30.33 28.21 12.24
N THR A 5 -29.06 28.29 11.83
CA THR A 5 -28.17 27.15 11.66
C THR A 5 -27.70 26.73 13.05
N ALA A 6 -28.17 25.60 13.57
CA ALA A 6 -27.71 25.03 14.83
C ALA A 6 -26.63 23.97 14.58
N LEU A 7 -25.37 24.36 14.76
CA LEU A 7 -24.22 23.47 14.89
C LEU A 7 -24.29 22.78 16.26
N GLY A 8 -24.99 21.65 16.34
CA GLY A 8 -25.14 20.86 17.55
C GLY A 8 -24.08 19.77 17.66
N GLY A 9 -23.21 19.87 18.66
CA GLY A 9 -22.18 18.88 18.99
C GLY A 9 -22.76 17.51 19.34
N GLY A 10 -22.85 16.63 18.35
CA GLY A 10 -23.20 15.23 18.54
C GLY A 10 -22.13 14.50 19.36
N ARG A 11 -22.55 13.72 20.37
CA ARG A 11 -21.67 12.76 21.06
C ARG A 11 -20.94 11.92 19.99
N PRO A 12 -19.61 11.71 20.11
CA PRO A 12 -18.91 10.83 19.18
C PRO A 12 -19.58 9.46 19.25
N VAL A 13 -20.18 9.05 18.13
CA VAL A 13 -20.71 7.69 17.98
C VAL A 13 -19.50 6.77 18.11
N PRO A 14 -19.52 5.77 19.02
CA PRO A 14 -18.44 4.81 19.07
C PRO A 14 -18.30 4.20 17.67
N PRO A 15 -17.08 4.15 17.09
CA PRO A 15 -16.90 3.62 15.77
C PRO A 15 -17.47 2.20 15.77
N LYS A 16 -18.39 1.91 14.85
CA LYS A 16 -18.81 0.53 14.63
C LYS A 16 -17.55 -0.28 14.33
N PRO A 17 -17.30 -1.39 15.03
CA PRO A 17 -16.22 -2.30 14.68
C PRO A 17 -16.31 -2.63 13.18
N PRO A 18 -15.18 -2.73 12.47
CA PRO A 18 -15.18 -3.19 11.10
C PRO A 18 -15.91 -4.53 11.02
N GLU A 19 -16.71 -4.76 9.99
CA GLU A 19 -17.48 -6.01 9.86
C GLU A 19 -16.59 -7.26 9.87
N ARG A 20 -15.35 -7.12 9.40
CA ARG A 20 -14.33 -8.18 9.41
C ARG A 20 -13.38 -8.15 10.62
N GLY A 21 -13.64 -7.29 11.60
CA GLY A 21 -12.78 -7.04 12.76
C GLY A 21 -11.50 -6.27 12.43
N SER A 22 -10.75 -5.85 13.45
CA SER A 22 -9.36 -5.43 13.26
C SER A 22 -8.55 -6.65 12.87
N PHE A 23 -7.97 -6.67 11.67
CA PHE A 23 -7.18 -7.79 11.15
C PHE A 23 -6.19 -8.27 12.23
N PRO A 24 -6.28 -9.51 12.73
CA PRO A 24 -5.35 -10.00 13.73
C PRO A 24 -3.93 -9.89 13.15
N LEU A 25 -3.05 -9.15 13.81
CA LEU A 25 -1.65 -9.17 13.40
C LEU A 25 -1.13 -10.58 13.69
N ASP A 26 -0.40 -11.18 12.73
CA ASP A 26 0.26 -12.47 12.91
C ASP A 26 1.44 -12.28 13.87
N HIS A 27 1.12 -12.16 15.15
CA HIS A 27 2.05 -11.77 16.21
C HIS A 27 3.07 -12.86 16.49
N GLU A 28 2.65 -14.12 16.44
CA GLU A 28 3.49 -15.28 16.70
C GLU A 28 4.31 -15.66 15.45
N GLY A 29 4.04 -15.04 14.30
CA GLY A 29 4.76 -15.28 13.05
C GLY A 29 4.51 -16.66 12.47
N VAL A 30 3.33 -17.25 12.72
CA VAL A 30 2.98 -18.61 12.25
C VAL A 30 3.06 -18.69 10.73
N CYS A 31 2.69 -17.62 10.04
CA CYS A 31 2.78 -17.50 8.58
C CYS A 31 3.95 -16.61 8.13
N GLY A 32 4.94 -16.39 9.01
CA GLY A 32 6.07 -15.49 8.77
C GLY A 32 6.96 -15.89 7.59
N GLU A 33 7.00 -17.17 7.22
CA GLU A 33 7.74 -17.65 6.05
C GLU A 33 7.16 -17.10 4.74
N PHE A 34 5.84 -17.19 4.61
CA PHE A 34 5.11 -16.66 3.46
C PHE A 34 5.15 -15.13 3.44
N ALA A 35 5.06 -14.48 4.61
CA ALA A 35 5.24 -13.03 4.72
C ALA A 35 6.62 -12.60 4.21
N ARG A 36 7.69 -13.31 4.59
CA ARG A 36 9.06 -13.06 4.08
C ARG A 36 9.15 -13.25 2.56
N ALA A 37 8.49 -14.26 2.00
CA ALA A 37 8.45 -14.47 0.55
C ALA A 37 7.79 -13.29 -0.19
N VAL A 38 6.67 -12.78 0.34
CA VAL A 38 6.01 -11.57 -0.20
C VAL A 38 6.95 -10.38 -0.16
N LEU A 39 7.58 -10.13 0.98
CA LEU A 39 8.49 -9.00 1.15
C LEU A 39 9.71 -9.10 0.22
N ARG A 40 10.27 -10.30 0.06
CA ARG A 40 11.37 -10.55 -0.89
C ARG A 40 10.93 -10.22 -2.31
N CYS A 41 9.78 -10.72 -2.76
CA CYS A 41 9.28 -10.41 -4.09
C CYS A 41 9.07 -8.90 -4.29
N LEU A 42 8.47 -8.21 -3.31
CA LEU A 42 8.27 -6.76 -3.39
C LEU A 42 9.60 -6.01 -3.48
N GLN A 43 10.63 -6.42 -2.76
CA GLN A 43 11.95 -5.82 -2.85
C GLN A 43 12.57 -6.01 -4.24
N GLU A 44 12.51 -7.23 -4.79
CA GLU A 44 13.03 -7.55 -6.13
C GLU A 44 12.29 -6.82 -7.25
N ARG A 45 10.96 -6.67 -7.11
CA ARG A 45 10.08 -6.04 -8.09
C ARG A 45 9.84 -4.55 -7.84
N ARG A 46 10.69 -3.89 -7.04
CA ARG A 46 10.63 -2.44 -6.75
C ARG A 46 9.27 -1.96 -6.23
N GLY A 47 8.61 -2.79 -5.42
CA GLY A 47 7.31 -2.51 -4.82
C GLY A 47 6.11 -2.73 -5.75
N VAL A 48 6.29 -3.35 -6.93
CA VAL A 48 5.18 -3.69 -7.82
C VAL A 48 4.42 -4.90 -7.25
N SER A 49 3.36 -4.62 -6.49
CA SER A 49 2.55 -5.65 -5.82
C SER A 49 1.88 -6.63 -6.78
N ALA A 50 1.50 -6.19 -7.98
CA ALA A 50 0.86 -7.05 -8.99
C ALA A 50 1.74 -8.24 -9.38
N ALA A 51 3.07 -8.05 -9.42
CA ALA A 51 4.03 -9.09 -9.76
C ALA A 51 4.25 -10.12 -8.64
N CYS A 52 3.73 -9.86 -7.44
CA CYS A 52 3.92 -10.69 -6.24
C CYS A 52 2.63 -11.33 -5.74
N ARG A 53 1.61 -11.42 -6.61
CA ARG A 53 0.29 -11.95 -6.24
C ARG A 53 0.35 -13.42 -5.84
N ALA A 54 1.23 -14.21 -6.44
CA ALA A 54 1.39 -15.62 -6.11
C ALA A 54 1.83 -15.81 -4.64
N GLU A 55 2.83 -15.05 -4.21
CA GLU A 55 3.34 -15.07 -2.84
C GLU A 55 2.30 -14.53 -1.85
N GLN A 56 1.56 -13.49 -2.24
CA GLN A 56 0.50 -12.91 -1.41
C GLN A 56 -0.66 -13.89 -1.20
N LYS A 57 -1.05 -14.62 -2.26
CA LYS A 57 -2.07 -15.67 -2.22
C LYS A 57 -1.67 -16.80 -1.25
N ALA A 58 -0.41 -17.23 -1.28
CA ALA A 58 0.11 -18.24 -0.36
C ALA A 58 0.08 -17.76 1.10
N TYR A 59 0.45 -16.50 1.35
CA TYR A 59 0.38 -15.91 2.69
C TYR A 59 -1.05 -15.85 3.24
N LEU A 60 -2.01 -15.43 2.41
CA LEU A 60 -3.42 -15.37 2.83
C LEU A 60 -4.00 -16.76 3.08
N ARG A 61 -3.63 -17.77 2.28
CA ARG A 61 -4.03 -19.17 2.51
C ARG A 61 -3.55 -19.68 3.86
N CYS A 62 -2.26 -19.48 4.18
CA CYS A 62 -1.73 -19.87 5.48
C CYS A 62 -2.54 -19.25 6.63
N ARG A 63 -2.89 -17.98 6.52
CA ARG A 63 -3.65 -17.29 7.58
C ARG A 63 -5.07 -17.84 7.75
N MET A 64 -5.73 -18.25 6.67
CA MET A 64 -7.04 -18.89 6.75
C MET A 64 -6.95 -20.29 7.36
N GLU A 65 -5.98 -21.09 6.93
CA GLU A 65 -5.77 -22.46 7.42
C GLU A 65 -5.40 -22.50 8.91
N ARG A 66 -4.69 -21.47 9.40
CA ARG A 66 -4.25 -21.34 10.79
C ARG A 66 -5.23 -20.56 11.67
N GLY A 67 -6.37 -20.12 11.13
CA GLY A 67 -7.38 -19.38 11.90
C GLY A 67 -6.95 -17.96 12.31
N LEU A 68 -5.92 -17.39 11.68
CA LEU A 68 -5.47 -16.00 11.86
C LEU A 68 -6.32 -14.98 11.06
N MET A 69 -7.28 -15.49 10.30
CA MET A 69 -8.25 -14.73 9.51
C MET A 69 -9.51 -15.58 9.32
N ALA A 70 -10.68 -14.93 9.19
CA ALA A 70 -11.89 -15.63 8.79
C ALA A 70 -11.70 -16.31 7.42
N PRO A 71 -12.18 -17.55 7.23
CA PRO A 71 -12.10 -18.23 5.94
C PRO A 71 -12.99 -17.51 4.94
N ASP A 72 -12.42 -17.15 3.79
CA ASP A 72 -13.13 -16.50 2.69
C ASP A 72 -12.54 -16.99 1.36
N SER A 73 -13.27 -16.85 0.26
CA SER A 73 -12.79 -17.29 -1.05
C SER A 73 -11.71 -16.33 -1.56
N LEU A 74 -10.73 -16.88 -2.28
CA LEU A 74 -9.67 -16.07 -2.88
C LEU A 74 -10.23 -15.13 -3.96
N GLU A 75 -11.34 -15.51 -4.60
CA GLU A 75 -12.08 -14.67 -5.55
C GLU A 75 -12.63 -13.41 -4.88
N ASN A 76 -13.23 -13.53 -3.69
CA ASN A 76 -13.72 -12.38 -2.92
C ASN A 76 -12.58 -11.44 -2.48
N MET A 77 -11.34 -11.95 -2.43
CA MET A 77 -10.14 -11.18 -2.14
C MET A 77 -9.44 -10.63 -3.40
N GLY A 78 -10.00 -10.83 -4.59
CA GLY A 78 -9.47 -10.31 -5.86
C GLY A 78 -8.33 -11.13 -6.45
N TYR A 79 -8.36 -12.46 -6.24
CA TYR A 79 -7.50 -13.47 -6.90
C TYR A 79 -8.29 -14.40 -7.82
N ASP A 80 -9.37 -13.87 -8.41
CA ASP A 80 -10.11 -14.50 -9.50
C ASP A 80 -9.34 -14.42 -10.82
N GLU A 81 -9.62 -15.37 -11.71
CA GLU A 81 -8.89 -15.52 -12.98
C GLU A 81 -9.02 -14.28 -13.89
N GLN A 82 -10.15 -13.56 -13.81
CA GLN A 82 -10.39 -12.36 -14.62
C GLN A 82 -9.44 -11.24 -14.20
N ASN A 83 -9.30 -11.03 -12.89
CA ASN A 83 -8.36 -10.05 -12.35
C ASN A 83 -6.90 -10.44 -12.63
N GLU A 84 -6.51 -11.71 -12.46
CA GLU A 84 -5.15 -12.17 -12.80
C GLU A 84 -4.84 -11.92 -14.28
N ALA A 85 -5.75 -12.33 -15.19
CA ALA A 85 -5.57 -12.12 -16.61
C ALA A 85 -5.51 -10.63 -17.01
N ALA A 86 -6.32 -9.78 -16.37
CA ALA A 86 -6.31 -8.34 -16.61
C ALA A 86 -4.98 -7.69 -16.17
N LEU A 87 -4.40 -8.16 -15.06
CA LEU A 87 -3.10 -7.68 -14.57
C LEU A 87 -1.94 -8.17 -15.43
N ASP A 88 -1.99 -9.40 -15.91
CA ASP A 88 -0.99 -9.93 -16.84
C ASP A 88 -1.04 -9.16 -18.17
N ALA A 89 -2.25 -8.89 -18.70
CA ALA A 89 -2.42 -8.06 -19.88
C ALA A 89 -1.90 -6.61 -19.68
N PHE A 90 -2.15 -6.03 -18.50
CA PHE A 90 -1.68 -4.69 -18.16
C PHE A 90 -0.15 -4.65 -18.01
N THR A 91 0.44 -5.62 -17.30
CA THR A 91 1.90 -5.69 -17.08
C THR A 91 2.65 -5.96 -18.38
N HIS A 92 2.09 -6.74 -19.30
CA HIS A 92 2.69 -6.98 -20.62
C HIS A 92 2.60 -5.75 -21.52
N SER A 93 1.53 -4.96 -21.41
CA SER A 93 1.38 -3.70 -22.14
C SER A 93 2.26 -2.57 -21.58
N SER A 94 2.54 -2.58 -20.28
CA SER A 94 3.39 -1.58 -19.62
C SER A 94 4.88 -1.95 -19.63
N ALA A 95 5.24 -3.22 -19.83
CA ALA A 95 6.63 -3.66 -20.05
C ALA A 95 7.24 -3.10 -21.36
N SER A 96 6.42 -2.78 -22.38
CA SER A 96 6.87 -2.10 -23.60
C SER A 96 6.98 -0.57 -23.46
N ALA A 97 6.55 0.02 -22.35
CA ALA A 97 6.56 1.47 -22.12
C ALA A 97 7.69 1.94 -21.18
N ALA A 98 8.50 1.03 -20.64
CA ALA A 98 9.65 1.38 -19.81
C ALA A 98 10.88 1.72 -20.68
N THR A 99 10.78 2.70 -21.57
CA THR A 99 11.95 3.40 -22.08
C THR A 99 12.45 4.37 -21.01
N SER A 100 13.77 4.46 -20.90
CA SER A 100 14.57 5.07 -19.83
C SER A 100 14.45 6.59 -19.65
N GLU A 101 13.45 7.24 -20.23
CA GLU A 101 13.35 8.70 -20.29
C GLU A 101 12.40 9.28 -19.23
N GLU A 102 11.35 8.55 -18.82
CA GLU A 102 10.37 9.03 -17.82
C GLU A 102 10.90 8.93 -16.37
N ALA A 103 11.89 8.07 -16.10
CA ALA A 103 12.48 7.91 -14.76
C ALA A 103 13.36 9.10 -14.33
N ALA A 104 13.83 9.91 -15.28
CA ALA A 104 14.73 11.03 -15.03
C ALA A 104 14.00 12.34 -14.63
N GLU A 105 12.70 12.47 -14.91
CA GLU A 105 11.95 13.69 -14.57
C GLU A 105 11.37 13.67 -13.15
N LEU A 106 11.03 12.50 -12.60
CA LEU A 106 10.56 12.37 -11.20
C LEU A 106 11.65 12.72 -10.16
N GLN A 107 12.92 12.75 -10.56
CA GLN A 107 14.04 13.13 -9.70
C GLN A 107 14.17 14.65 -9.52
N ARG A 108 13.42 15.47 -10.26
CA ARG A 108 13.49 16.95 -10.18
C ARG A 108 12.53 17.60 -9.17
N GLY A 109 11.58 16.85 -8.61
CA GLY A 109 10.70 17.40 -7.58
C GLY A 109 9.72 16.37 -7.04
N THR A 110 9.82 16.06 -5.75
CA THR A 110 8.80 15.28 -5.05
C THR A 110 7.57 16.15 -4.85
N HIS A 111 6.38 15.71 -5.25
CA HIS A 111 5.13 16.39 -4.93
C HIS A 111 4.43 15.66 -3.77
N VAL A 112 3.86 16.40 -2.82
CA VAL A 112 2.97 15.84 -1.79
C VAL A 112 1.68 16.65 -1.83
N ALA A 113 0.54 15.96 -1.98
CA ALA A 113 -0.79 16.58 -2.09
C ALA A 113 -0.89 17.69 -3.17
N GLY A 114 -0.28 17.47 -4.34
CA GLY A 114 -0.36 18.41 -5.48
C GLY A 114 0.56 19.63 -5.40
N LEU A 115 1.31 19.81 -4.31
CA LEU A 115 2.26 20.92 -4.13
C LEU A 115 3.71 20.46 -4.38
N LYS A 116 4.49 21.24 -5.13
CA LYS A 116 5.93 21.01 -5.40
C LYS A 116 6.71 21.07 -4.08
N TYR A 117 7.19 19.94 -3.57
CA TYR A 117 8.07 19.90 -2.40
C TYR A 117 9.52 20.06 -2.86
N HIS A 118 10.05 21.29 -2.82
CA HIS A 118 11.48 21.51 -2.97
C HIS A 118 12.22 21.06 -1.70
N ARG A 119 13.08 20.04 -1.83
CA ARG A 119 13.98 19.53 -0.79
C ARG A 119 15.12 20.52 -0.43
N ARG A 120 14.85 21.82 -0.27
CA ARG A 120 15.83 22.79 0.25
C ARG A 120 15.88 22.79 1.78
N ARG A 121 16.09 21.63 2.40
CA ARG A 121 16.32 21.55 3.86
C ARG A 121 17.49 20.67 4.28
N ARG A 122 18.14 19.95 3.36
CA ARG A 122 19.38 19.21 3.68
C ARG A 122 20.68 19.96 3.38
N GLU A 123 20.67 20.92 2.45
CA GLU A 123 21.85 21.75 2.17
C GLU A 123 22.00 22.93 3.14
N ALA A 124 20.88 23.50 3.61
CA ALA A 124 20.89 24.62 4.57
C ALA A 124 21.27 24.24 6.02
N SER A 125 21.51 22.96 6.30
CA SER A 125 22.05 22.47 7.58
C SER A 125 23.51 22.00 7.48
N ALA A 126 24.03 21.76 6.28
CA ALA A 126 25.46 21.49 6.07
C ALA A 126 26.30 22.78 6.13
N ASP A 127 25.73 23.92 5.72
CA ASP A 127 26.44 25.21 5.65
C ASP A 127 26.39 26.02 6.97
N ARG A 128 25.85 25.45 8.05
CA ARG A 128 25.88 26.04 9.41
C ARG A 128 26.94 25.41 10.32
N GLY A 129 27.89 24.68 9.75
CA GLY A 129 28.99 24.03 10.46
C GLY A 129 30.38 24.60 10.19
N HIS A 130 30.52 25.77 9.55
CA HIS A 130 31.82 26.36 9.20
C HIS A 130 31.86 27.91 9.35
N ALA A 131 31.25 28.43 10.40
CA ALA A 131 31.43 29.83 10.79
C ALA A 131 31.48 29.97 12.32
N ARG A 132 32.58 29.51 12.92
CA ARG A 132 33.32 30.16 14.01
C ARG A 132 34.58 29.37 14.35
#